data_AF-A0A6J4TX67-F1
#
_entry.id   AF-A0A6J4TX67-F1
#
_cell.length_a   1.000
_cell.length_b   1.000
_cell.length_c   1.000
_cell.angle_alpha   90.00
_cell.angle_beta   90.00
_cell.angle_gamma   90.00
#
_symmetry.space_group_name_H-M   'P 1'
#
loop_
_entity.id
_entity.type
_entity.pdbx_description
1 polymer ?
#
loop_
_entity_poly.entity_id
_entity_poly.type
_entity_poly.pdbx_seq_one_letter_code
_entity_poly.pdbx_strand_id
1 'polypeptide(L)'
;GVEELLEQLTAHREFIEAEGTLSERRGRNLRNEVLSICAARLRRDLERRLQDDPSFAGLLDEVVARRLDPASAATRILGELDG
;
A
#
# COMPACT_ATOMS: atom_id res chain seq x y z
N GLY A 1 39.78 14.87 -28.94
CA GLY A 1 39.58 14.32 -30.31
C GLY A 1 38.11 14.00 -30.55
N VAL A 2 37.71 13.60 -31.75
CA VAL A 2 36.30 13.19 -32.05
C VAL A 2 35.89 11.97 -31.21
N GLU A 3 36.84 11.06 -30.97
CA GLU A 3 36.66 9.82 -30.21
C GLU A 3 36.37 10.08 -28.72
N GLU A 4 37.12 11.01 -28.14
CA GLU A 4 36.94 11.52 -26.76
C GLU A 4 35.56 12.18 -26.57
N LEU A 5 35.03 12.81 -27.62
CA LEU A 5 33.72 13.43 -27.62
C LEU A 5 32.59 12.37 -27.67
N LEU A 6 32.80 11.28 -28.41
CA LEU A 6 31.88 10.14 -28.46
C LEU A 6 31.82 9.36 -27.14
N GLU A 7 32.96 9.21 -26.45
CA GLU A 7 33.01 8.62 -25.11
C GLU A 7 32.22 9.46 -24.10
N GLN A 8 32.42 10.79 -24.09
CA GLN A 8 31.69 11.70 -23.21
C GLN A 8 30.18 11.69 -23.49
N LEU A 9 29.77 11.61 -24.76
CA LEU A 9 28.36 11.53 -25.14
C LEU A 9 27.71 10.22 -24.66
N THR A 10 28.44 9.10 -24.77
CA THR A 10 27.99 7.79 -24.29
C THR A 10 27.83 7.78 -22.78
N ALA A 11 28.84 8.26 -22.05
CA ALA A 11 28.78 8.35 -20.58
C ALA A 11 27.63 9.25 -20.10
N HIS A 12 27.37 10.36 -20.79
CA HIS A 12 26.25 11.25 -20.47
C HIS A 12 24.89 10.57 -20.72
N ARG A 13 24.77 9.80 -21.81
CA ARG A 13 23.56 9.05 -22.12
C ARG A 13 23.28 7.97 -21.06
N GLU A 14 24.29 7.19 -20.69
CA GLU A 14 24.17 6.17 -19.65
C GLU A 14 23.80 6.78 -18.30
N PHE A 15 24.36 7.94 -17.96
CA PHE A 15 24.01 8.69 -16.75
C PHE A 15 22.53 9.10 -16.75
N ILE A 16 22.02 9.68 -17.84
CA ILE A 16 20.62 10.10 -17.96
C ILE A 16 19.68 8.89 -17.88
N GLU A 17 20.01 7.79 -18.56
CA GLU A 17 19.22 6.56 -18.53
C GLU A 17 19.19 5.97 -17.10
N ALA A 18 20.34 5.93 -16.42
CA ALA A 18 20.42 5.48 -15.03
C ALA A 18 19.64 6.40 -14.07
N GLU A 19 19.74 7.72 -14.22
CA GLU A 19 19.01 8.69 -13.40
C GLU A 19 17.50 8.58 -13.59
N GLY A 20 17.04 8.40 -14.83
CA GLY A 20 15.63 8.15 -15.16
C GLY A 20 15.09 6.90 -14.44
N THR A 21 15.78 5.77 -14.55
CA THR A 21 15.36 4.53 -13.87
C THR A 21 15.39 4.65 -12.34
N LEU A 22 16.33 5.42 -11.79
CA LEU A 22 16.42 5.69 -10.35
C LEU A 22 15.23 6.54 -9.88
N SER A 23 14.85 7.57 -10.64
CA SER A 23 13.70 8.42 -10.36
C SER A 23 12.39 7.63 -10.37
N GLU A 24 12.19 6.77 -11.39
CA GLU A 24 11.03 5.88 -11.47
C GLU A 24 10.96 4.91 -10.28
N ARG A 25 12.09 4.31 -9.90
CA ARG A 25 12.17 3.43 -8.72
C ARG A 25 11.83 4.18 -7.44
N ARG A 26 12.37 5.38 -7.25
CA ARG A 26 12.05 6.24 -6.09
C ARG A 26 10.57 6.58 -6.04
N GLY A 27 9.96 6.93 -7.16
CA GLY A 27 8.53 7.21 -7.25
C GLY A 27 7.66 6.00 -6.83
N ARG A 28 7.99 4.80 -7.34
CA ARG A 28 7.29 3.57 -6.92
C ARG A 28 7.48 3.25 -5.45
N ASN A 29 8.70 3.40 -4.94
CA ASN A 29 9.00 3.14 -3.53
C ASN A 29 8.25 4.10 -2.62
N LEU A 30 8.25 5.40 -2.94
CA LEU A 30 7.54 6.41 -2.17
C LEU A 30 6.03 6.16 -2.19
N ARG A 31 5.46 5.78 -3.34
CA ARG A 31 4.05 5.39 -3.44
C ARG A 31 3.73 4.22 -2.49
N ASN A 32 4.56 3.19 -2.50
CA ASN A 32 4.37 2.02 -1.62
C ASN A 32 4.53 2.37 -0.14
N GLU A 33 5.47 3.25 0.19
CA GLU A 33 5.68 3.76 1.55
C GLU A 33 4.46 4.54 2.04
N VAL A 34 3.95 5.48 1.25
CA VAL A 34 2.73 6.24 1.57
C VAL A 34 1.54 5.29 1.77
N LEU A 35 1.32 4.34 0.87
CA LEU A 35 0.24 3.36 0.99
C LEU A 35 0.38 2.50 2.25
N SER A 36 1.60 2.08 2.60
CA SER A 36 1.85 1.29 3.81
C SER A 36 1.56 2.10 5.08
N ILE A 37 1.94 3.37 5.11
CA ILE A 37 1.64 4.27 6.24
C ILE A 37 0.12 4.46 6.36
N CYS A 38 -0.58 4.72 5.25
CA CYS A 38 -2.03 4.85 5.24
C CYS A 38 -2.71 3.56 5.73
N ALA A 39 -2.33 2.40 5.20
CA ALA A 39 -2.89 1.11 5.61
C ALA A 39 -2.66 0.83 7.11
N ALA A 40 -1.47 1.15 7.64
CA ALA A 40 -1.17 0.99 9.05
C ALA A 40 -2.03 1.90 9.95
N ARG A 41 -2.33 3.13 9.50
CA ARG A 41 -3.22 4.05 10.21
C ARG A 41 -4.67 3.57 10.17
N LEU A 42 -5.18 3.25 8.98
CA LEU A 42 -6.53 2.74 8.78
C LEU A 42 -6.79 1.48 9.61
N ARG A 43 -5.83 0.54 9.65
CA ARG A 43 -5.92 -0.65 10.50
C ARG A 43 -6.08 -0.31 11.98
N ARG A 44 -5.25 0.59 12.51
CA ARG A 44 -5.31 0.98 13.94
C ARG A 44 -6.63 1.67 14.29
N ASP A 45 -7.13 2.50 13.39
CA ASP A 45 -8.39 3.19 13.59
C ASP A 45 -9.58 2.24 13.50
N LEU A 46 -9.54 1.27 12.59
CA LEU A 46 -10.48 0.17 12.52
C LEU A 46 -10.48 -0.63 13.82
N GLU A 47 -9.32 -1.13 14.27
CA GLU A 47 -9.18 -1.89 15.52
C GLU A 47 -9.78 -1.15 16.72
N ARG A 48 -9.53 0.16 16.82
CA ARG A 48 -10.07 0.99 17.91
C ARG A 48 -11.60 1.08 17.86
N ARG A 49 -12.19 1.25 16.68
CA ARG A 49 -13.65 1.31 16.51
C ARG A 49 -14.31 -0.03 16.83
N LEU A 50 -13.71 -1.13 16.35
CA LEU A 50 -14.24 -2.48 16.57
C LEU A 50 -14.16 -2.91 18.04
N GLN A 51 -13.13 -2.47 18.77
CA GLN A 51 -12.93 -2.87 20.17
C GLN A 51 -14.10 -2.47 21.08
N ASP A 52 -14.72 -1.31 20.82
CA ASP A 52 -15.72 -0.73 21.70
C ASP A 52 -17.17 -1.03 21.24
N ASP A 53 -17.34 -1.85 20.20
CA ASP A 53 -18.64 -2.09 19.56
C ASP A 53 -19.06 -3.58 19.63
N PRO A 54 -20.10 -3.89 20.43
CA PRO A 54 -20.61 -5.25 20.61
C PRO A 54 -21.14 -5.94 19.34
N SER A 55 -21.57 -5.18 18.33
CA SER A 55 -22.08 -5.75 17.08
C SER A 55 -20.97 -6.45 16.29
N PHE A 56 -19.75 -5.91 16.34
CA PHE A 56 -18.58 -6.50 15.70
C PHE A 56 -18.07 -7.74 16.41
N ALA A 57 -18.21 -7.83 17.74
CA ALA A 57 -17.92 -9.05 18.47
C ALA A 57 -18.79 -10.22 17.97
N GLY A 58 -20.09 -9.98 17.74
CA GLY A 58 -21.00 -10.99 17.19
C GLY A 58 -20.64 -11.44 15.77
N LEU A 59 -20.21 -10.51 14.90
CA LEU A 59 -19.73 -10.85 13.55
C LEU A 59 -18.48 -11.73 13.59
N LEU A 60 -17.54 -11.45 14.50
CA LEU A 60 -16.34 -12.29 14.68
C LEU A 60 -16.70 -13.68 15.21
N ASP A 61 -17.66 -13.78 16.14
CA ASP A 61 -18.16 -15.06 16.63
C ASP A 61 -18.79 -15.91 15.52
N GLU A 62 -19.50 -15.29 14.57
CA GLU A 62 -20.01 -15.99 13.38
C GLU A 62 -18.89 -16.54 12.49
N VAL A 63 -17.78 -15.80 12.34
CA VAL A 63 -16.62 -16.25 11.57
C VAL A 63 -15.91 -17.41 12.27
N VAL A 64 -15.68 -17.31 13.57
CA VAL A 64 -15.09 -18.38 14.38
C VAL A 64 -15.94 -19.65 14.33
N ALA A 65 -17.27 -19.50 14.38
CA ALA A 65 -18.21 -20.60 14.26
C ALA A 65 -18.38 -21.14 12.82
N ARG A 66 -17.66 -20.59 11.84
CA ARG A 66 -17.76 -20.93 10.41
C ARG A 66 -19.16 -20.74 9.80
N ARG A 67 -19.94 -19.82 10.36
CA ARG A 67 -21.26 -19.41 9.82
C ARG A 67 -21.15 -18.27 8.82
N LEU A 68 -20.10 -17.47 8.92
CA LEU A 68 -19.74 -16.40 8.01
C LEU A 68 -18.28 -16.57 7.57
N ASP A 69 -17.97 -16.39 6.30
CA ASP A 69 -16.57 -16.41 5.86
C ASP A 69 -15.88 -15.06 6.13
N PRO A 70 -14.54 -15.03 6.26
CA PRO A 70 -13.80 -13.82 6.56
C PRO A 70 -13.96 -12.69 5.54
N ALA A 71 -14.12 -12.99 4.25
CA ALA A 71 -14.24 -11.97 3.22
C ALA A 71 -15.63 -11.29 3.27
N SER A 72 -16.68 -12.07 3.48
CA SER A 72 -18.02 -11.55 3.73
C SER A 72 -18.10 -10.73 5.02
N ALA A 73 -17.46 -11.18 6.10
CA ALA A 73 -17.36 -10.42 7.34
C ALA A 73 -16.65 -9.07 7.13
N ALA A 74 -15.50 -9.06 6.47
CA ALA A 74 -14.78 -7.84 6.14
C ALA A 74 -15.64 -6.87 5.31
N THR A 75 -16.40 -7.38 4.35
CA THR A 75 -17.30 -6.56 3.52
C THR A 75 -18.40 -5.91 4.34
N ARG A 76 -19.03 -6.65 5.27
CA ARG A 76 -20.04 -6.09 6.18
C ARG A 76 -19.44 -5.03 7.10
N ILE A 77 -18.27 -5.33 7.69
CA ILE A 77 -17.56 -4.42 8.59
C ILE A 77 -17.26 -3.09 7.89
N LEU A 78 -16.76 -3.14 6.66
CA LEU A 78 -16.46 -1.92 5.91
C LEU A 78 -17.73 -1.15 5.53
N GLY A 79 -18.82 -1.84 5.17
CA GLY A 79 -20.09 -1.20 4.83
C GLY A 79 -20.74 -0.46 6.00
N GLU A 80 -20.60 -0.97 7.22
CA GLU A 80 -21.12 -0.31 8.43
C GLU A 80 -20.32 0.92 8.86
N LEU A 81 -19.08 1.08 8.37
CA LEU A 81 -18.24 2.25 8.65
C LEU A 81 -18.47 3.44 7.72
N ASP A 82 -19.06 3.17 6.54
CA ASP A 82 -19.37 4.17 5.51
C ASP A 82 -20.76 4.82 5.69
N GLY A 83 -21.62 4.25 6.54
CA GLY A 83 -22.98 4.72 6.84
C GLY A 83 -23.07 5.51 8.14
#